data_AF-A0A7Y5ZIB3-F1
#
_entry.id   AF-A0A7Y5ZIB3-F1
#
_cell.length_a   1.000
_cell.length_b   1.000
_cell.length_c   1.000
_cell.angle_alpha   90.00
_cell.angle_beta   90.00
_cell.angle_gamma   90.00
#
_symmetry.space_group_name_H-M   'P 1'
#
loop_
_entity.id
_entity.type
_entity.pdbx_description
1 polymer ?
#
loop_
_entity_poly.entity_id
_entity_poly.type
_entity_poly.pdbx_seq_one_letter_code
_entity_poly.pdbx_strand_id
1 'polypeptide(L)'
;MRFTTTGQKAVVIAVLVAVSGLLTLLLDALHSEAGSIVLTVLQVLAWYLVSRMFRGPGEPVRAARPWWRMTNRPLLSGVLAAVYGLLALVNIGFSFAGFGSLSGTVSILAELALGALFAISYLRLASLARAAA
;
A
#
# COMPACT_ATOMS: atom_id res chain seq x y z
N MET A 1 2.83 -17.64 -8.75
CA MET A 1 4.16 -17.07 -9.09
C MET A 1 4.68 -16.25 -7.90
N ARG A 2 6.00 -16.20 -7.65
CA ARG A 2 6.59 -15.40 -6.54
C ARG A 2 7.79 -14.60 -7.07
N PHE A 3 7.94 -13.36 -6.62
CA PHE A 3 9.05 -12.48 -7.03
C PHE A 3 10.13 -12.42 -5.94
N THR A 4 11.35 -12.83 -6.29
CA THR A 4 12.48 -12.91 -5.35
C THR A 4 13.51 -11.81 -5.61
N THR A 5 13.74 -11.44 -6.87
CA THR A 5 14.75 -10.44 -7.25
C THR A 5 14.25 -9.01 -7.03
N THR A 6 15.18 -8.08 -6.77
CA THR A 6 14.85 -6.66 -6.57
C THR A 6 14.30 -6.03 -7.84
N GLY A 7 14.89 -6.34 -9.01
CA GLY A 7 14.45 -5.81 -10.30
C GLY A 7 13.00 -6.18 -10.63
N GLN A 8 12.60 -7.45 -10.45
CA GLN A 8 11.22 -7.87 -10.70
C GLN A 8 10.22 -7.13 -9.79
N LYS A 9 10.55 -6.95 -8.51
CA LYS A 9 9.69 -6.22 -7.58
C LYS A 9 9.56 -4.75 -7.96
N ALA A 10 10.67 -4.13 -8.35
CA ALA A 10 10.68 -2.74 -8.80
C ALA A 10 9.80 -2.55 -10.04
N VAL A 11 9.91 -3.44 -11.03
CA VAL A 11 9.06 -3.42 -12.23
C VAL A 11 7.57 -3.57 -11.86
N VAL A 12 7.21 -4.53 -11.00
CA VAL A 12 5.82 -4.73 -10.57
C VAL A 12 5.28 -3.48 -9.85
N ILE A 13 6.06 -2.88 -8.96
CA ILE A 13 5.67 -1.65 -8.27
C ILE A 13 5.52 -0.50 -9.27
N ALA A 14 6.48 -0.33 -10.18
CA ALA A 14 6.45 0.74 -11.17
C ALA A 14 5.22 0.64 -12.08
N VAL A 15 4.93 -0.56 -12.59
CA VAL A 15 3.73 -0.82 -13.41
C VAL A 15 2.47 -0.57 -12.60
N LEU A 16 2.40 -1.05 -11.35
CA LEU A 16 1.23 -0.86 -10.50
C LEU A 16 0.97 0.63 -10.25
N VAL A 17 2.00 1.40 -9.93
CA VAL A 17 1.90 2.85 -9.69
C VAL A 17 1.53 3.59 -10.98
N ALA A 18 2.16 3.26 -12.10
CA ALA A 18 1.88 3.92 -13.38
C ALA A 18 0.44 3.68 -13.85
N VAL A 19 -0.03 2.42 -13.81
CA VAL A 19 -1.41 2.07 -14.18
C VAL A 19 -2.41 2.72 -13.21
N SER A 20 -2.14 2.68 -11.90
CA SER A 20 -3.03 3.30 -10.91
C SER A 20 -3.11 4.81 -11.12
N GLY A 21 -1.97 5.49 -11.31
CA GLY A 21 -1.94 6.93 -11.56
C GLY A 21 -2.69 7.32 -12.84
N LEU A 22 -2.47 6.58 -13.94
CA LEU A 22 -3.18 6.82 -15.19
C LEU A 22 -4.70 6.65 -15.04
N LEU A 23 -5.14 5.57 -14.40
CA LEU A 23 -6.56 5.31 -14.20
C LEU A 23 -7.20 6.32 -13.24
N THR A 24 -6.49 6.75 -12.20
CA THR A 24 -6.96 7.81 -11.31
C THR A 24 -7.18 9.11 -12.07
N LEU A 25 -6.18 9.56 -12.86
CA LEU A 25 -6.30 10.77 -13.66
C LEU A 25 -7.44 10.70 -14.68
N LEU A 26 -7.63 9.54 -15.32
CA LEU A 26 -8.72 9.32 -16.26
C LEU A 26 -10.09 9.40 -15.58
N LEU A 27 -10.28 8.72 -14.45
CA LEU A 27 -11.57 8.71 -13.75
C LEU A 27 -11.91 10.05 -13.13
N ASP A 28 -10.90 10.80 -12.69
CA ASP A 28 -11.03 12.18 -12.24
C ASP A 28 -11.49 13.10 -13.39
N ALA A 29 -10.85 13.01 -14.56
CA ALA A 29 -11.26 13.76 -15.75
C ALA A 29 -12.71 13.43 -16.18
N LEU A 30 -13.15 12.19 -15.98
CA LEU A 30 -14.52 11.74 -16.25
C LEU A 30 -15.51 12.05 -15.10
N HIS A 31 -15.04 12.63 -13.99
CA HIS A 31 -15.83 12.92 -12.79
C HIS A 31 -16.61 11.69 -12.26
N SER A 32 -16.02 10.50 -12.41
CA SER A 32 -16.69 9.23 -12.13
C SER A 32 -16.42 8.74 -10.69
N GLU A 33 -17.21 9.21 -9.73
CA GLU A 33 -17.11 8.79 -8.31
C GLU A 33 -17.15 7.26 -8.11
N ALA A 34 -18.12 6.57 -8.74
CA ALA A 34 -18.25 5.13 -8.60
C ALA A 34 -17.03 4.39 -9.16
N GLY A 35 -16.54 4.83 -10.32
CA GLY A 35 -15.31 4.31 -10.92
C GLY A 35 -14.10 4.49 -9.99
N SER A 36 -13.95 5.68 -9.40
CA SER A 36 -12.86 5.98 -8.46
C SER A 36 -12.92 5.10 -7.22
N ILE A 37 -14.11 4.87 -6.65
CA ILE A 37 -14.32 3.95 -5.51
C ILE A 37 -13.88 2.52 -5.88
N VAL A 38 -14.35 2.01 -7.03
CA VAL A 38 -13.99 0.66 -7.51
C VAL A 38 -12.48 0.56 -7.71
N LEU A 39 -11.87 1.57 -8.33
CA LEU A 39 -10.43 1.62 -8.54
C LEU A 39 -9.68 1.60 -7.20
N THR A 40 -10.08 2.39 -6.21
CA THR A 40 -9.46 2.40 -4.87
C THR A 40 -9.49 1.03 -4.22
N VAL A 41 -10.63 0.32 -4.28
CA VAL A 41 -10.72 -1.06 -3.77
C VAL A 41 -9.76 -1.99 -4.51
N LEU A 42 -9.71 -1.91 -5.84
CA LEU A 42 -8.80 -2.71 -6.65
C LEU A 42 -7.32 -2.41 -6.34
N GLN A 43 -6.97 -1.15 -6.08
CA GLN A 43 -5.62 -0.75 -5.69
C GLN A 43 -5.22 -1.37 -4.34
N VAL A 44 -6.10 -1.31 -3.34
CA VAL A 44 -5.85 -1.96 -2.03
C VAL A 44 -5.63 -3.45 -2.20
N LEU A 45 -6.50 -4.11 -2.98
CA LEU A 45 -6.38 -5.55 -3.25
C LEU A 45 -5.09 -5.86 -4.01
N ALA A 46 -4.71 -5.05 -5.00
CA ALA A 46 -3.49 -5.24 -5.75
C ALA A 46 -2.25 -5.10 -4.85
N TRP A 47 -2.18 -4.06 -4.01
CA TRP A 47 -1.09 -3.88 -3.05
C TRP A 47 -1.01 -5.02 -2.05
N TYR A 48 -2.16 -5.46 -1.54
CA TYR A 48 -2.25 -6.64 -0.67
C TYR A 48 -1.67 -7.86 -1.38
N LEU A 49 -2.14 -8.21 -2.58
CA LEU A 49 -1.69 -9.39 -3.30
C LEU A 49 -0.20 -9.32 -3.69
N VAL A 50 0.26 -8.18 -4.20
CA VAL A 50 1.66 -7.97 -4.63
C VAL A 50 2.62 -8.13 -3.45
N SER A 51 2.32 -7.52 -2.31
CA SER A 51 3.15 -7.65 -1.10
C SER A 51 3.26 -9.11 -0.61
N ARG A 52 2.20 -9.90 -0.84
CA ARG A 52 2.13 -11.33 -0.52
C ARG A 52 2.90 -12.19 -1.53
N MET A 53 3.07 -11.74 -2.76
CA MET A 53 3.87 -12.42 -3.80
C MET A 53 5.36 -12.14 -3.67
N PHE A 54 5.76 -11.02 -3.08
CA PHE A 54 7.15 -10.66 -2.84
C PHE A 54 7.79 -11.51 -1.74
N ARG A 55 9.02 -11.97 -1.96
CA ARG A 55 9.79 -12.73 -0.95
C ARG A 55 11.12 -12.06 -0.64
N GLY A 56 11.42 -11.90 0.66
CA GLY A 56 12.68 -11.34 1.11
C GLY A 56 13.83 -12.35 1.03
N PRO A 57 15.09 -11.90 1.11
CA PRO A 57 16.25 -12.79 1.29
C PRO A 57 16.05 -13.66 2.55
N GLY A 58 16.35 -14.95 2.45
CA GLY A 58 16.21 -15.90 3.57
C GLY A 58 14.78 -16.28 3.95
N GLU A 59 13.77 -15.78 3.23
CA GLU A 59 12.37 -16.07 3.56
C GLU A 59 11.86 -17.32 2.83
N PRO A 60 11.20 -18.27 3.53
CA PRO A 60 10.67 -19.47 2.89
C PRO A 60 9.64 -19.13 1.82
N VAL A 61 9.88 -19.59 0.59
CA VAL A 61 9.05 -19.30 -0.58
C VAL A 61 7.68 -19.98 -0.51
N ARG A 62 7.63 -21.20 0.07
CA ARG A 62 6.40 -22.00 0.17
C ARG A 62 5.53 -21.66 1.37
N ALA A 63 6.10 -21.14 2.46
CA ALA A 63 5.32 -20.79 3.65
C ALA A 63 4.37 -19.61 3.38
N ALA A 64 3.14 -19.74 3.88
CA ALA A 64 2.20 -18.64 3.92
C ALA A 64 2.62 -17.65 5.01
N ARG A 65 2.72 -16.36 4.66
CA ARG A 65 2.85 -15.31 5.69
C ARG A 65 1.52 -15.22 6.48
N PRO A 66 1.54 -14.82 7.75
CA PRO A 66 0.34 -14.34 8.44
C PRO A 66 -0.36 -13.27 7.61
N TRP A 67 -1.71 -13.25 7.61
CA TRP A 67 -2.50 -12.41 6.72
C TRP A 67 -2.24 -10.90 6.89
N TRP A 68 -1.86 -10.48 8.10
CA TRP A 68 -1.52 -9.11 8.46
C TRP A 68 -0.10 -8.67 8.05
N ARG A 69 0.79 -9.61 7.69
CA ARG A 69 2.20 -9.30 7.43
C ARG A 69 2.43 -8.93 5.97
N MET A 70 2.55 -7.63 5.71
CA MET A 70 2.74 -7.06 4.37
C MET A 70 4.16 -7.31 3.84
N THR A 71 5.20 -7.04 4.63
CA THR A 71 6.59 -7.21 4.18
C THR A 71 7.49 -7.87 5.23
N ASN A 72 8.69 -8.28 4.80
CA ASN A 72 9.75 -8.78 5.67
C ASN A 72 10.93 -7.80 5.77
N ARG A 73 10.77 -6.54 5.34
CA ARG A 73 11.82 -5.51 5.42
C ARG A 73 11.35 -4.36 6.31
N PRO A 74 12.04 -4.08 7.43
CA PRO A 74 11.61 -3.04 8.36
C PRO A 74 11.59 -1.67 7.68
N LEU A 75 12.70 -1.25 7.06
CA LEU A 75 12.80 0.07 6.41
C LEU A 75 11.69 0.29 5.36
N LEU A 76 11.44 -0.68 4.48
CA LEU A 76 10.36 -0.56 3.48
C LEU A 76 8.98 -0.47 4.13
N SER A 77 8.73 -1.22 5.19
CA SER A 77 7.45 -1.14 5.91
C SER A 77 7.27 0.23 6.57
N GLY A 78 8.33 0.78 7.15
CA GLY A 78 8.31 2.13 7.74
C GLY A 78 8.06 3.22 6.69
N VAL A 79 8.77 3.17 5.57
CA VAL A 79 8.59 4.13 4.47
C VAL A 79 7.17 4.05 3.91
N LEU A 80 6.64 2.86 3.63
CA LEU A 80 5.28 2.72 3.09
C LEU A 80 4.22 3.16 4.11
N ALA A 81 4.42 2.85 5.40
CA ALA A 81 3.52 3.35 6.46
C ALA A 81 3.49 4.89 6.49
N ALA A 82 4.66 5.54 6.40
CA ALA A 82 4.76 6.98 6.38
C ALA A 82 4.12 7.60 5.12
N VAL A 83 4.36 7.01 3.94
CA VAL A 83 3.78 7.49 2.67
C VAL A 83 2.25 7.43 2.71
N TYR A 84 1.68 6.27 3.06
CA TYR A 84 0.22 6.14 3.13
C TYR A 84 -0.40 6.98 4.26
N GLY A 85 0.29 7.10 5.41
CA GLY A 85 -0.14 7.98 6.48
C GLY A 85 -0.15 9.46 6.08
N LEU A 86 0.87 9.91 5.35
CA LEU A 86 0.95 11.28 4.84
C LEU A 86 -0.12 11.54 3.78
N LEU A 87 -0.35 10.61 2.86
CA LEU A 87 -1.43 10.71 1.87
C LEU A 87 -2.79 10.86 2.54
N ALA A 88 -3.08 10.02 3.55
CA ALA A 88 -4.32 10.11 4.32
C ALA A 88 -4.47 11.48 4.98
N LEU A 89 -3.42 12.00 5.62
CA LEU A 89 -3.45 13.32 6.25
C LEU A 89 -3.71 14.44 5.25
N VAL A 90 -3.07 14.38 4.08
CA VAL A 90 -3.28 15.36 3.00
C VAL A 90 -4.72 15.30 2.50
N ASN A 91 -5.26 14.12 2.21
CA ASN A 91 -6.64 13.94 1.75
C ASN A 91 -7.68 14.37 2.79
N ILE A 92 -7.42 14.12 4.08
CA ILE A 92 -8.23 14.62 5.18
C ILE A 92 -8.23 16.16 5.18
N GLY A 93 -7.05 16.77 5.04
CA GLY A 93 -6.91 18.23 4.95
C GLY A 93 -7.71 18.83 3.78
N PHE A 94 -7.60 18.25 2.59
CA PHE A 94 -8.39 18.66 1.43
C PHE A 94 -9.90 18.50 1.64
N SER A 95 -10.31 17.41 2.30
CA SER A 95 -11.72 17.18 2.62
C SER A 95 -12.28 18.27 3.53
N PHE A 96 -11.53 18.67 4.57
CA PHE A 96 -11.90 19.79 5.45
C PHE A 96 -11.85 21.15 4.77
N ALA A 97 -11.04 21.31 3.73
CA ALA A 97 -10.97 22.52 2.91
C ALA A 97 -12.12 22.64 1.88
N GLY A 98 -13.08 21.71 1.88
CA GLY A 98 -14.26 21.74 1.00
C GLY A 98 -14.13 20.91 -0.28
N PHE A 99 -13.03 20.19 -0.47
CA PHE A 99 -12.81 19.28 -1.60
C PHE A 99 -13.22 17.83 -1.29
N GLY A 100 -14.06 17.63 -0.27
CA GLY A 100 -14.49 16.30 0.17
C GLY A 100 -15.45 15.64 -0.82
N SER A 101 -15.29 14.33 -1.02
CA SER A 101 -16.22 13.49 -1.78
C SER A 101 -16.37 12.12 -1.13
N LEU A 102 -17.32 11.33 -1.62
CA LEU A 102 -17.49 9.94 -1.17
C LEU A 102 -16.27 9.11 -1.57
N SER A 103 -15.81 9.24 -2.82
CA SER A 103 -14.61 8.59 -3.31
C SER A 103 -13.36 9.01 -2.52
N GLY A 104 -13.23 10.29 -2.17
CA GLY A 104 -12.18 10.81 -1.30
C GLY A 104 -12.19 10.17 0.09
N THR A 105 -13.37 10.01 0.69
CA THR A 105 -13.52 9.33 1.99
C THR A 105 -13.07 7.86 1.91
N VAL A 106 -13.45 7.14 0.85
CA VAL A 106 -13.03 5.75 0.63
C VAL A 106 -11.50 5.67 0.45
N SER A 107 -10.90 6.61 -0.28
CA SER A 107 -9.44 6.70 -0.45
C SER A 107 -8.72 6.94 0.87
N ILE A 108 -9.22 7.84 1.73
CA ILE A 108 -8.67 8.06 3.08
C ILE A 108 -8.70 6.76 3.90
N LEU A 109 -9.83 6.05 3.91
CA LEU A 109 -9.95 4.78 4.64
C LEU A 109 -8.99 3.71 4.10
N ALA A 110 -8.83 3.63 2.78
CA ALA A 110 -7.90 2.73 2.13
C ALA A 110 -6.43 3.03 2.50
N GLU A 111 -6.05 4.31 2.46
CA GLU A 111 -4.71 4.78 2.82
C GLU A 111 -4.41 4.51 4.30
N LEU A 112 -5.34 4.80 5.20
CA LEU A 112 -5.21 4.48 6.63
C LEU A 112 -5.07 2.98 6.86
N ALA A 113 -5.86 2.15 6.18
CA ALA A 113 -5.78 0.70 6.31
C ALA A 113 -4.43 0.15 5.84
N LEU A 114 -3.94 0.59 4.68
CA LEU A 114 -2.62 0.20 4.17
C LEU A 114 -1.51 0.72 5.09
N GLY A 115 -1.57 1.99 5.49
CA GLY A 115 -0.63 2.60 6.42
C GLY A 115 -0.53 1.83 7.73
N ALA A 116 -1.67 1.44 8.32
CA ALA A 116 -1.72 0.65 9.54
C ALA A 116 -1.08 -0.75 9.36
N LEU A 117 -1.37 -1.45 8.27
CA LEU A 117 -0.81 -2.78 7.99
C LEU A 117 0.72 -2.73 7.79
N PHE A 118 1.22 -1.69 7.13
CA PHE A 118 2.66 -1.45 7.01
C PHE A 118 3.29 -1.02 8.36
N ALA A 119 2.62 -0.21 9.16
CA ALA A 119 3.08 0.20 10.49
C ALA A 119 3.19 -0.99 11.45
N ILE A 120 2.18 -1.87 11.48
CA ILE A 120 2.21 -3.13 12.27
C ILE A 120 3.41 -3.98 11.85
N SER A 121 3.65 -4.11 10.54
CA SER A 121 4.79 -4.86 10.01
C SER A 121 6.12 -4.22 10.44
N TYR A 122 6.23 -2.89 10.39
CA TYR A 122 7.42 -2.14 10.83
C TYR A 122 7.71 -2.32 12.32
N LEU A 123 6.74 -2.03 13.18
CA LEU A 123 6.89 -2.08 14.63
C LEU A 123 7.34 -3.45 15.12
N ARG A 124 6.76 -4.53 14.54
CA ARG A 124 7.15 -5.89 14.86
C ARG A 124 8.57 -6.24 14.39
N LEU A 125 8.95 -5.81 13.20
CA LEU A 125 10.32 -6.07 12.70
C LEU A 125 11.36 -5.28 13.49
N ALA A 126 11.03 -4.04 13.88
CA ALA A 126 11.88 -3.20 14.72
C ALA A 126 12.02 -3.75 16.15
N SER A 127 10.95 -4.32 16.73
CA SER A 127 11.04 -4.95 18.05
C SER A 127 11.91 -6.21 18.02
N LEU A 128 11.79 -7.05 16.99
CA LEU A 128 12.62 -8.24 16.83
C LEU A 128 14.10 -7.89 16.61
N ALA A 129 14.40 -6.85 15.83
CA ALA A 129 15.77 -6.39 15.62
C ALA A 129 16.41 -5.87 16.90
N ARG A 130 15.65 -5.13 17.74
CA ARG A 130 16.13 -4.65 19.04
C ARG A 130 16.38 -5.77 20.05
N ALA A 131 15.60 -6.85 20.00
CA ALA A 131 15.78 -8.00 20.90
C ALA A 131 16.98 -8.89 20.53
N ALA A 132 17.52 -8.74 19.31
CA ALA A 132 18.65 -9.52 18.81
C ALA A 132 20.01 -8.77 18.90
N ALA A 133 20.00 -7.52 19.35
CA ALA A 133 21.16 -6.68 19.58
C ALA A 133 21.54 -6.68 21.06
#